data_AF-A0A1E3AE07-F1
#
_entry.id   AF-A0A1E3AE07-F1
#
_cell.length_a   1.000
_cell.length_b   1.000
_cell.length_c   1.000
_cell.angle_alpha   90.00
_cell.angle_beta   90.00
_cell.angle_gamma   90.00
#
_symmetry.space_group_name_H-M   'P 1'
#
loop_
_entity.id
_entity.type
_entity.pdbx_description
1 polymer ?
#
loop_
_entity_poly.entity_id
_entity_poly.type
_entity_poly.pdbx_seq_one_letter_code
_entity_poly.pdbx_strand_id
1 'polypeptide(L)'
;MERDDNIDIIRGILIVLVVLGHYGEGLLHDVIFLFHMPVFLILSGYLFKRDKLLDSEYILKKVKLLMIPYACYMLVDFILVRRDISIRVLCHMLWGGRAITGIYWYVTCYLSSIMIFALLLKKFSDRTVKRLILAGGG
;
A
#
# COMPACT_ATOMS: atom_id res chain seq x y z
N MET A 1 3.92 -13.94 -17.00
CA MET A 1 3.34 -12.63 -17.35
C MET A 1 4.55 -11.83 -17.74
N GLU A 2 4.62 -11.48 -19.00
CA GLU A 2 5.65 -10.59 -19.51
C GLU A 2 5.48 -9.22 -18.84
N ARG A 3 6.56 -8.45 -18.77
CA ARG A 3 6.48 -7.09 -18.24
C ARG A 3 5.66 -6.25 -19.22
N ASP A 4 4.77 -5.41 -18.69
CA ASP A 4 4.00 -4.47 -19.49
C ASP A 4 4.59 -3.07 -19.27
N ASP A 5 5.25 -2.57 -20.31
CA ASP A 5 5.93 -1.28 -20.27
C ASP A 5 4.97 -0.12 -19.97
N ASN A 6 3.69 -0.23 -20.37
CA ASN A 6 2.70 0.81 -20.08
C ASN A 6 2.43 0.90 -18.58
N ILE A 7 2.36 -0.24 -17.90
CA ILE A 7 2.13 -0.29 -16.46
C ILE A 7 3.34 0.27 -15.70
N ASP A 8 4.55 -0.01 -16.18
CA ASP A 8 5.77 0.55 -15.62
C ASP A 8 5.83 2.08 -15.83
N ILE A 9 5.44 2.60 -17.00
CA ILE A 9 5.34 4.04 -17.29
C ILE A 9 4.31 4.71 -16.36
N ILE A 10 3.10 4.15 -16.24
CA ILE A 10 2.06 4.72 -15.37
C ILE A 10 2.54 4.79 -13.92
N ARG A 11 3.19 3.73 -13.42
CA ARG A 11 3.77 3.72 -12.08
C ARG A 11 4.84 4.80 -11.92
N GLY A 12 5.70 4.98 -12.92
CA GLY A 12 6.69 6.05 -12.94
C GLY A 12 6.04 7.43 -12.83
N ILE A 13 5.00 7.70 -13.62
CA ILE A 13 4.24 8.96 -13.57
C ILE A 13 3.63 9.16 -12.17
N LEU A 14 3.02 8.12 -11.59
CA LEU A 14 2.44 8.21 -10.25
C LEU A 14 3.49 8.52 -9.17
N ILE A 15 4.71 7.99 -9.28
CA ILE A 15 5.82 8.31 -8.36
C ILE A 15 6.20 9.79 -8.50
N VAL A 16 6.29 10.32 -9.71
CA VAL A 16 6.56 11.74 -9.95
C VAL A 16 5.45 12.61 -9.34
N LEU A 17 4.19 12.21 -9.51
CA LEU A 17 3.04 12.90 -8.93
C LEU A 17 3.09 12.90 -7.40
N VAL A 18 3.55 11.82 -6.74
CA VAL A 18 3.77 11.83 -5.29
C VAL A 18 4.70 12.97 -4.88
N VAL A 19 5.83 13.13 -5.58
CA VAL A 19 6.80 14.18 -5.27
C VAL A 19 6.18 15.56 -5.49
N LEU A 20 5.49 15.77 -6.61
CA LEU A 20 4.83 17.04 -6.92
C LEU A 20 3.73 17.40 -5.92
N GLY A 21 2.94 16.41 -5.49
CA GLY A 21 1.89 16.61 -4.50
C GLY A 21 2.45 17.03 -3.13
N HIS A 22 3.65 16.58 -2.76
CA HIS A 22 4.28 16.96 -1.48
C HIS A 22 5.08 18.26 -1.57
N TYR A 23 5.31 18.82 -2.77
CA TYR A 23 6.11 20.03 -2.97
C TYR A 23 5.31 21.33 -2.80
N GLY A 24 4.03 21.34 -3.22
CA GLY A 24 3.20 22.54 -3.21
C GLY A 24 1.88 22.36 -2.45
N GLU A 25 1.24 23.47 -2.13
CA GLU A 25 -0.12 23.52 -1.55
C GLU A 25 -1.13 24.07 -2.57
N GLY A 26 -2.42 23.79 -2.38
CA GLY A 26 -3.53 24.29 -3.21
C GLY A 26 -4.13 23.25 -4.16
N LEU A 27 -4.82 23.71 -5.21
CA LEU A 27 -5.64 22.85 -6.07
C LEU A 27 -4.86 21.64 -6.66
N LEU A 28 -3.61 21.85 -7.06
CA LEU A 28 -2.77 20.76 -7.62
C LEU A 28 -2.47 19.68 -6.57
N HIS A 29 -2.22 20.07 -5.32
CA HIS A 29 -2.05 19.14 -4.21
C HIS A 29 -3.32 18.30 -4.03
N ASP A 30 -4.47 18.95 -3.89
CA ASP A 30 -5.76 18.30 -3.63
C ASP A 30 -6.11 17.30 -4.75
N VAL A 31 -5.95 17.70 -6.00
CA VAL A 31 -6.23 16.87 -7.17
C VAL A 31 -5.31 15.65 -7.19
N ILE A 32 -4.00 15.83 -6.99
CA ILE A 32 -3.05 14.71 -6.99
C ILE A 32 -3.38 13.72 -5.86
N PHE A 33 -3.63 14.23 -4.65
CA PHE A 33 -3.92 13.41 -3.47
C PHE A 33 -5.20 12.59 -3.59
N LEU A 34 -6.14 13.02 -4.43
CA LEU A 34 -7.39 12.30 -4.67
C LEU A 34 -7.18 10.94 -5.34
N PHE A 35 -6.22 10.80 -6.27
CA PHE A 35 -6.15 9.60 -7.12
C PHE A 35 -4.83 8.84 -7.07
N HIS A 36 -3.68 9.47 -6.77
CA HIS A 36 -2.40 8.78 -6.99
C HIS A 36 -2.24 7.49 -6.16
N MET A 37 -2.60 7.50 -4.86
CA MET A 37 -2.59 6.30 -4.01
C MET A 37 -3.65 5.27 -4.39
N PRO A 38 -4.92 5.65 -4.66
CA PRO A 38 -5.91 4.72 -5.21
C PRO A 38 -5.45 4.02 -6.50
N VAL A 39 -4.83 4.73 -7.43
CA VAL A 39 -4.35 4.14 -8.69
C VAL A 39 -3.21 3.15 -8.42
N PHE A 40 -2.26 3.44 -7.52
CA PHE A 40 -1.25 2.46 -7.13
C PHE A 40 -1.85 1.17 -6.56
N LEU A 41 -2.91 1.28 -5.76
CA LEU A 41 -3.61 0.14 -5.19
C LEU A 41 -4.31 -0.69 -6.28
N ILE A 42 -5.00 -0.03 -7.22
CA ILE A 42 -5.68 -0.68 -8.36
C ILE A 42 -4.67 -1.42 -9.25
N LEU A 43 -3.59 -0.75 -9.67
CA LEU A 43 -2.56 -1.37 -10.51
C LEU A 43 -1.90 -2.57 -9.83
N SER A 44 -1.70 -2.48 -8.52
CA SER A 44 -1.17 -3.60 -7.74
C SER A 44 -2.14 -4.77 -7.73
N GLY A 45 -3.43 -4.52 -7.49
CA GLY A 45 -4.51 -5.52 -7.57
C GLY A 45 -4.61 -6.19 -8.94
N TYR A 46 -4.54 -5.39 -10.00
CA TYR A 46 -4.59 -5.86 -11.39
C TYR A 46 -3.46 -6.84 -11.74
N LEU A 47 -2.26 -6.59 -11.23
CA LEU A 47 -1.08 -7.42 -11.50
C LEU A 47 -1.01 -8.69 -10.63
N PHE A 48 -1.87 -8.84 -9.63
CA PHE A 48 -1.86 -10.02 -8.78
C PHE A 48 -2.52 -11.22 -9.45
N LYS A 49 -1.90 -12.39 -9.23
CA LYS A 49 -2.46 -13.68 -9.64
C LYS A 49 -3.04 -14.39 -8.43
N ARG A 50 -4.19 -15.04 -8.62
CA ARG A 50 -4.87 -15.82 -7.58
C ARG A 50 -3.95 -16.85 -6.94
N ASP A 51 -3.27 -17.65 -7.74
CA ASP A 51 -2.43 -18.76 -7.24
C ASP A 51 -1.33 -18.24 -6.30
N LYS A 52 -0.81 -17.03 -6.60
CA LYS A 52 0.16 -16.34 -5.75
C LYS A 52 -0.45 -15.80 -4.47
N LEU A 53 -1.71 -15.37 -4.48
CA LEU A 53 -2.40 -14.89 -3.26
C LEU A 53 -2.80 -16.02 -2.31
N LEU A 54 -3.02 -17.23 -2.84
CA LEU A 54 -3.31 -18.42 -2.03
C LEU A 54 -2.05 -19.08 -1.47
N ASP A 55 -0.89 -18.74 -2.02
CA ASP A 55 0.42 -19.17 -1.56
C ASP A 55 0.90 -18.34 -0.36
N SER A 56 0.83 -18.93 0.83
CA SER A 56 1.26 -18.32 2.08
C SER A 56 2.75 -17.91 2.07
N GLU A 57 3.61 -18.65 1.37
CA GLU A 57 5.04 -18.33 1.28
C GLU A 57 5.26 -17.08 0.41
N TYR A 58 4.52 -16.96 -0.69
CA TYR A 58 4.54 -15.75 -1.52
C TYR A 58 4.08 -14.52 -0.72
N ILE A 59 2.98 -14.63 0.02
CA ILE A 59 2.47 -13.54 0.87
C ILE A 59 3.51 -13.17 1.93
N LEU A 60 4.10 -14.15 2.62
CA LEU A 60 5.13 -13.90 3.64
C LEU A 60 6.37 -13.23 3.04
N LYS A 61 6.80 -13.65 1.86
CA LYS A 61 7.91 -13.01 1.13
C LYS A 61 7.57 -11.56 0.79
N LYS A 62 6.35 -11.28 0.35
CA LYS A 62 5.87 -9.94 0.03
C LYS A 62 5.79 -9.04 1.26
N VAL A 63 5.27 -9.57 2.38
CA VAL A 63 5.25 -8.91 3.70
C VAL A 63 6.68 -8.51 4.09
N LYS A 64 7.63 -9.44 4.08
CA LYS A 64 9.03 -9.16 4.42
C LYS A 64 9.64 -8.12 3.50
N LEU A 65 9.44 -8.26 2.19
CA LEU A 65 9.99 -7.33 1.19
C LEU A 65 9.50 -5.89 1.40
N LEU A 66 8.27 -5.69 1.88
CA LEU A 66 7.70 -4.37 2.14
C LEU A 66 8.00 -3.87 3.55
N MET A 67 7.89 -4.74 4.55
CA MET A 67 8.02 -4.35 5.95
C MET A 67 9.47 -4.11 6.37
N ILE A 68 10.44 -4.81 5.77
CA ILE A 68 11.86 -4.58 6.06
C ILE A 68 12.28 -3.15 5.69
N PRO A 69 12.15 -2.69 4.43
CA PRO A 69 12.53 -1.32 4.08
C PRO A 69 11.69 -0.27 4.82
N TYR A 70 10.40 -0.54 5.06
CA TYR A 70 9.56 0.32 5.88
C TYR A 70 10.11 0.47 7.31
N ALA A 71 10.43 -0.63 7.98
CA ALA A 71 10.97 -0.60 9.33
C ALA A 71 12.34 0.07 9.38
N CYS A 72 13.21 -0.19 8.40
CA CYS A 72 14.50 0.48 8.29
C CYS A 72 14.33 2.01 8.13
N TYR A 73 13.47 2.45 7.21
CA TYR A 73 13.24 3.88 6.98
C TYR A 73 12.63 4.56 8.21
N MET A 74 11.67 3.90 8.87
CA MET A 74 11.08 4.41 10.11
C MET A 74 12.12 4.52 11.22
N LEU A 75 12.97 3.50 11.43
CA LEU A 75 14.04 3.56 12.40
C LEU A 75 14.99 4.74 12.13
N VAL A 76 15.33 4.97 10.85
CA VAL A 76 16.16 6.13 10.45
C VAL A 76 15.46 7.46 10.77
N ASP A 77 14.17 7.61 10.41
CA ASP A 77 13.38 8.82 10.72
C ASP A 77 13.32 9.07 12.25
N PHE A 78 13.04 8.03 13.03
CA PHE A 78 12.93 8.16 14.48
C PHE A 78 14.27 8.45 15.17
N ILE A 79 15.37 7.83 14.73
CA ILE A 79 16.68 8.04 15.35
C ILE A 79 17.28 9.38 14.94
N LEU A 80 17.23 9.73 13.64
CA LEU A 80 17.94 10.91 13.13
C LEU A 80 17.10 12.19 13.15
N VAL A 81 15.82 12.09 12.79
CA VAL A 81 14.94 13.26 12.61
C VAL A 81 14.19 13.57 13.89
N ARG A 82 13.40 12.61 14.40
CA ARG A 82 12.50 12.85 15.55
C ARG A 82 13.17 12.70 16.91
N ARG A 83 14.23 11.89 17.00
CA ARG A 83 14.98 11.54 18.22
C ARG A 83 14.10 11.07 19.39
N ASP A 84 13.01 10.38 19.09
CA ASP A 84 12.07 9.85 20.09
C ASP A 84 11.83 8.35 19.84
N ILE A 85 12.23 7.53 20.81
CA ILE A 85 12.07 6.07 20.77
C ILE A 85 11.11 5.67 21.90
N SER A 86 9.84 5.99 21.70
CA SER A 86 8.77 5.61 22.62
C SER A 86 8.06 4.32 22.18
N ILE A 87 7.73 3.45 23.14
CA ILE A 87 6.99 2.19 22.88
C ILE A 87 5.62 2.45 22.23
N ARG A 88 5.00 3.60 22.53
CA ARG A 88 3.72 4.01 21.95
C ARG A 88 3.83 4.22 20.45
N VAL A 89 4.95 4.78 20.01
CA VAL A 89 5.25 4.99 18.60
C VAL A 89 5.47 3.65 17.91
N LEU A 90 6.19 2.71 18.54
CA LEU A 90 6.34 1.35 18.02
C LEU A 90 4.99 0.65 17.82
N CYS A 91 4.04 0.83 18.74
CA CYS A 91 2.67 0.34 18.56
C CYS A 91 1.96 1.00 17.37
N HIS A 92 2.09 2.32 17.20
CA HIS A 92 1.54 3.01 16.03
C HIS A 92 2.18 2.55 14.72
N MET A 93 3.47 2.19 14.72
CA MET A 93 4.16 1.66 13.54
C MET A 93 3.57 0.34 13.04
N LEU A 94 3.10 -0.51 13.95
CA LEU A 94 2.47 -1.79 13.62
C LEU A 94 1.01 -1.61 13.17
N TRP A 95 0.26 -0.70 13.81
CA TRP A 95 -1.14 -0.46 13.47
C TRP A 95 -1.30 0.33 12.16
N GLY A 96 -0.39 1.26 11.88
CA GLY A 96 -0.40 2.03 10.65
C GLY A 96 -1.55 3.02 10.53
N GLY A 97 -1.93 3.31 9.28
CA GLY A 97 -3.05 4.20 8.95
C GLY A 97 -2.81 5.68 9.31
N ARG A 98 -3.88 6.40 9.66
CA ARG A 98 -3.82 7.84 10.01
C ARG A 98 -3.04 8.14 11.29
N ALA A 99 -2.68 7.13 12.06
CA ALA A 99 -1.85 7.27 13.26
C ALA A 99 -0.38 7.58 12.93
N ILE A 100 0.04 7.34 11.68
CA ILE A 100 1.38 7.67 11.20
C ILE A 100 1.28 8.86 10.24
N THR A 101 1.97 9.95 10.58
CA THR A 101 2.00 11.18 9.78
C THR A 101 2.95 11.04 8.60
N GLY A 102 2.60 11.59 7.44
CA GLY A 102 3.42 11.52 6.22
C GLY A 102 3.03 10.36 5.30
N ILE A 103 3.96 9.85 4.49
CA ILE A 103 3.69 8.92 3.38
C ILE A 103 3.57 7.45 3.84
N TYR A 104 3.96 7.16 5.08
CA TYR A 104 4.13 5.82 5.64
C TYR A 104 2.84 4.99 5.71
N TRP A 105 1.68 5.63 5.79
CA TRP A 105 0.39 4.95 5.93
C TRP A 105 0.10 4.02 4.74
N TYR A 106 0.64 4.32 3.55
CA TYR A 106 0.34 3.57 2.34
C TYR A 106 0.82 2.11 2.44
N VAL A 107 2.01 1.85 3.00
CA VAL A 107 2.58 0.50 3.07
C VAL A 107 1.72 -0.44 3.93
N THR A 108 1.30 0.05 5.10
CA THR A 108 0.45 -0.72 6.03
C THR A 108 -0.94 -0.94 5.43
N CYS A 109 -1.54 0.10 4.86
CA CYS A 109 -2.84 0.01 4.18
C CYS A 109 -2.82 -0.99 3.01
N TYR A 110 -1.79 -0.92 2.16
CA TYR A 110 -1.60 -1.82 1.03
C TYR A 110 -1.45 -3.28 1.49
N LEU A 111 -0.66 -3.51 2.55
CA LEU A 111 -0.49 -4.86 3.09
C LEU A 111 -1.79 -5.41 3.67
N SER A 112 -2.52 -4.61 4.44
CA SER A 112 -3.83 -4.98 4.97
C SER A 112 -4.83 -5.31 3.86
N SER A 113 -4.85 -4.52 2.78
CA SER A 113 -5.71 -4.77 1.62
C SER A 113 -5.39 -6.12 0.97
N ILE A 114 -4.10 -6.43 0.74
CA ILE A 114 -3.68 -7.73 0.20
C ILE A 114 -4.10 -8.88 1.13
N MET A 115 -3.91 -8.74 2.44
CA MET A 115 -4.25 -9.78 3.40
C MET A 115 -5.76 -10.04 3.41
N ILE A 116 -6.58 -9.00 3.43
CA ILE A 116 -8.04 -9.11 3.35
C ILE A 116 -8.44 -9.77 2.04
N PHE A 117 -7.85 -9.34 0.91
CA PHE A 117 -8.16 -9.90 -0.40
C PHE A 117 -7.79 -11.39 -0.50
N ALA A 118 -6.62 -11.78 0.01
CA ALA A 118 -6.19 -13.18 0.08
C ALA A 118 -7.12 -14.02 0.96
N LEU A 119 -7.54 -13.51 2.12
CA LEU A 119 -8.50 -14.18 3.01
C LEU A 119 -9.87 -14.35 2.35
N LEU A 120 -10.36 -13.34 1.64
CA LEU A 120 -11.61 -13.42 0.88
C LEU A 120 -11.55 -14.51 -0.18
N LEU A 121 -10.46 -14.57 -0.95
CA LEU A 121 -10.25 -15.58 -1.98
C LEU A 121 -10.08 -17.01 -1.43
N LYS A 122 -9.56 -17.14 -0.20
CA LYS A 122 -9.40 -18.44 0.48
C LYS A 122 -10.70 -18.94 1.09
N LYS A 123 -11.55 -18.04 1.60
CA LYS A 123 -12.77 -18.38 2.34
C LYS A 123 -14.03 -18.47 1.47
N PHE A 124 -14.08 -17.77 0.34
CA PHE A 124 -15.28 -17.64 -0.48
C PHE A 124 -15.05 -18.01 -1.95
N SER A 125 -16.15 -18.37 -2.63
CA SER A 125 -16.14 -18.56 -4.08
C SER A 125 -16.02 -17.23 -4.83
N ASP A 126 -15.52 -17.27 -6.06
CA ASP A 126 -15.25 -16.06 -6.86
C ASP A 126 -16.48 -15.19 -7.09
N ARG A 127 -17.64 -15.82 -7.25
CA ARG A 127 -18.91 -15.10 -7.43
C ARG A 127 -19.25 -14.30 -6.18
N THR A 128 -19.03 -14.88 -5.00
CA THR A 128 -19.26 -14.22 -3.72
C THR A 128 -18.24 -13.11 -3.48
N VAL A 129 -16.96 -13.34 -3.77
CA VAL A 129 -15.90 -12.31 -3.63
C VAL A 129 -16.20 -11.12 -4.54
N LYS A 130 -16.53 -11.35 -5.82
CA LYS A 130 -16.88 -10.27 -6.76
C LYS A 130 -18.10 -9.47 -6.30
N ARG A 131 -19.15 -10.16 -5.80
CA ARG A 131 -20.34 -9.50 -5.25
C ARG A 131 -20.04 -8.68 -4.01
N LEU A 132 -19.21 -9.18 -3.09
CA LEU A 132 -18.78 -8.45 -1.90
C LEU A 132 -17.99 -7.19 -2.26
N ILE A 133 -17.06 -7.29 -3.22
CA ILE A 133 -16.28 -6.14 -3.69
C ILE A 133 -17.19 -5.10 -4.37
N LEU A 134 -18.12 -5.54 -5.21
CA LEU A 134 -19.08 -4.64 -5.88
C LEU A 134 -20.06 -3.99 -4.88
N ALA A 135 -20.50 -4.72 -3.86
CA ALA A 135 -21.41 -4.20 -2.84
C ALA A 135 -20.72 -3.26 -1.84
N GLY A 136 -19.43 -3.45 -1.58
CA GLY A 136 -18.63 -2.60 -0.68
C GLY A 136 -17.97 -1.40 -1.35
N GLY A 137 -17.99 -1.32 -2.69
CA GLY A 137 -17.40 -0.25 -3.48
C GLY A 137 -18.37 0.87 -3.89
N GLY A 138 -19.56 0.91 -3.30
CA GLY A 138 -20.60 1.93 -3.55
C GLY A 138 -20.74 2.92 -2.41
#